data_AF-A0A1C3RLD9-F1
#
_entry.id   AF-A0A1C3RLD9-F1
#
_cell.length_a   1.000
_cell.length_b   1.000
_cell.length_c   1.000
_cell.angle_alpha   90.00
_cell.angle_beta   90.00
_cell.angle_gamma   90.00
#
_symmetry.space_group_name_H-M   'P 1'
#
loop_
_entity.id
_entity.type
_entity.pdbx_description
1 polymer ?
#
loop_
_entity_poly.entity_id
_entity_poly.type
_entity_poly.pdbx_seq_one_letter_code
_entity_poly.pdbx_strand_id
1 'polypeptide(L)' 'MIYFFTNNKVDNITNSLDDLVVNDLEGEHIITIANNGLWTKEKIENLNYSDVWPDGMNDKGANAYLGDKWVGTTED' A
#
# COMPACT_ATOMS: atom_id res chain seq x y z
N MET A 1 -3.93 11.87 -12.59
CA MET A 1 -4.59 10.59 -12.33
C MET A 1 -4.45 10.33 -10.84
N ILE A 2 -5.51 9.94 -10.13
CA ILE A 2 -5.42 9.56 -8.70
C ILE A 2 -5.41 8.04 -8.68
N TYR A 3 -4.45 7.44 -7.96
CA TYR A 3 -4.31 5.98 -7.86
C TYR A 3 -4.70 5.53 -6.45
N PHE A 4 -5.51 4.47 -6.39
CA PHE A 4 -5.90 3.82 -5.15
C PHE A 4 -5.35 2.41 -5.13
N PHE A 5 -5.08 1.88 -3.94
CA PHE A 5 -4.73 0.47 -3.81
C PHE A 5 -5.97 -0.40 -3.99
N THR A 6 -5.92 -1.33 -4.94
CA THR A 6 -6.90 -2.41 -5.07
C THR A 6 -6.40 -3.63 -4.29
N ASN A 7 -7.17 -4.09 -3.30
CA ASN A 7 -6.82 -5.25 -2.49
C ASN A 7 -7.36 -6.53 -3.17
N ASN A 8 -6.46 -7.40 -3.65
CA ASN A 8 -6.85 -8.58 -4.46
C ASN A 8 -6.46 -9.95 -3.86
N LYS A 9 -5.87 -10.05 -2.65
CA LYS A 9 -5.55 -11.37 -2.03
C LYS A 9 -5.86 -11.52 -0.55
N VAL A 10 -6.05 -10.45 0.22
CA VAL A 10 -6.19 -10.60 1.68
C VAL A 10 -7.53 -10.04 2.13
N ASP A 11 -8.53 -10.92 2.09
CA ASP A 11 -9.91 -10.57 2.47
C ASP A 11 -10.08 -10.31 3.98
N ASN A 12 -9.10 -10.69 4.81
CA ASN A 12 -9.18 -10.64 6.27
C ASN A 12 -8.07 -9.79 6.92
N ILE A 13 -7.88 -8.54 6.49
CA ILE A 13 -7.10 -7.56 7.25
C ILE A 13 -8.06 -6.83 8.19
N THR A 14 -8.26 -7.39 9.39
CA THR A 14 -9.17 -6.82 10.39
C THR A 14 -8.48 -5.92 11.39
N ASN A 15 -7.17 -6.08 11.64
CA ASN A 15 -6.31 -5.18 12.43
C ASN A 15 -4.85 -5.70 12.42
N SER A 16 -3.97 -5.14 11.58
CA SER A 16 -2.53 -5.44 11.67
C SER A 16 -1.81 -4.46 12.59
N LEU A 17 -0.86 -4.98 13.38
CA LEU A 17 0.12 -4.18 14.13
C LEU A 17 1.38 -3.88 13.31
N ASP A 18 1.54 -4.54 12.16
CA ASP A 18 2.69 -4.34 11.28
C ASP A 18 2.63 -2.98 10.58
N ASP A 19 3.80 -2.48 10.17
CA ASP A 19 3.89 -1.32 9.29
C ASP A 19 3.47 -1.68 7.87
N LEU A 20 2.95 -0.69 7.14
CA LEU A 20 2.60 -0.86 5.73
C LEU A 20 3.84 -0.59 4.90
N VAL A 21 4.35 -1.63 4.26
CA VAL A 21 5.46 -1.54 3.33
C VAL A 21 4.88 -1.40 1.94
N VAL A 22 5.26 -0.34 1.24
CA VAL A 22 4.87 -0.12 -0.15
C VAL A 22 6.15 -0.14 -0.97
N ASN A 23 6.12 -0.83 -2.09
CA ASN A 23 7.24 -0.99 -3.00
C ASN A 23 6.76 -0.73 -4.42
N ASP A 24 7.54 0.01 -5.19
CA ASP A 24 7.26 0.14 -6.63
C ASP A 24 7.31 -1.25 -7.30
N LEU A 25 6.62 -1.39 -8.43
CA LEU A 25 6.57 -2.68 -9.14
C LEU A 25 7.93 -3.16 -9.64
N GLU A 26 8.86 -2.23 -9.85
CA GLU A 26 10.23 -2.54 -10.30
C GLU A 26 11.14 -2.93 -9.13
N GLY A 27 10.73 -2.71 -7.88
CA GLY A 27 11.48 -3.00 -6.67
C GLY A 27 12.64 -2.04 -6.40
N GLU A 28 12.70 -0.89 -7.07
CA GLU A 28 13.76 0.11 -6.93
C GLU A 28 13.54 0.98 -5.69
N HIS A 29 12.28 1.19 -5.30
CA HIS A 29 11.91 2.07 -4.18
C HIS A 29 10.98 1.36 -3.20
N ILE A 30 11.33 1.47 -1.92
CA ILE A 30 10.56 0.89 -0.81
C ILE A 30 10.32 1.98 0.22
N ILE A 31 9.06 2.12 0.64
CA ILE A 31 8.64 3.02 1.70
C ILE A 31 7.93 2.23 2.78
N THR A 32 8.20 2.59 4.02
CA THR A 32 7.55 2.01 5.19
C THR A 32 6.73 3.09 5.88
N ILE A 33 5.43 2.85 5.98
CA ILE A 33 4.48 3.73 6.62
C ILE A 33 4.20 3.16 8.00
N ALA A 34 4.71 3.87 9.01
CA ALA A 34 4.55 3.48 10.41
C ALA A 34 3.07 3.33 10.78
N ASN A 35 2.76 2.26 11.51
CA ASN A 35 1.42 2.00 11.98
C ASN A 35 1.02 2.96 13.11
N ASN A 36 0.40 4.08 12.75
CA ASN A 36 -0.13 5.08 13.69
C ASN A 36 -1.57 4.75 14.16
N GLY A 37 -2.06 3.55 13.86
CA GLY A 37 -3.39 3.07 14.20
C GLY A 37 -3.78 1.94 13.26
N LEU A 38 -4.01 0.75 13.82
CA LEU A 38 -4.20 -0.54 13.14
C LEU A 38 -4.66 -0.45 11.68
N TRP A 39 -3.90 -1.07 10.78
CA TRP A 39 -4.26 -1.19 9.37
C TRP A 39 -5.45 -2.14 9.21
N THR A 40 -6.44 -1.69 8.45
CA THR A 40 -7.63 -2.45 8.07
C THR A 40 -7.75 -2.47 6.55
N LYS A 41 -8.50 -3.44 6.01
CA LYS A 41 -8.80 -3.52 4.57
C LYS A 41 -9.35 -2.19 4.02
N GLU A 42 -10.35 -1.63 4.69
CA GLU A 42 -10.99 -0.37 4.30
C GLU A 42 -10.01 0.81 4.27
N LYS A 43 -9.10 0.91 5.24
CA LYS A 43 -8.07 1.97 5.26
C LYS A 43 -7.13 1.87 4.07
N ILE A 44 -6.74 0.65 3.70
CA ILE A 44 -5.82 0.41 2.58
C ILE A 44 -6.52 0.67 1.24
N GLU A 45 -7.76 0.25 1.07
CA GLU A 45 -8.55 0.49 -0.15
C GLU A 45 -8.79 1.98 -0.40
N ASN A 46 -8.98 2.75 0.68
CA ASN A 46 -9.13 4.20 0.60
C ASN A 46 -7.80 4.96 0.71
N LEU A 47 -6.67 4.25 0.81
CA LEU A 47 -5.36 4.88 0.88
C LEU A 47 -5.00 5.40 -0.51
N ASN A 48 -4.83 6.71 -0.60
CA ASN A 48 -4.35 7.34 -1.82
C ASN A 48 -2.84 7.20 -1.90
N TYR A 49 -2.35 6.65 -3.02
CA TYR A 49 -0.93 6.42 -3.24
C TYR A 49 -0.11 7.73 -3.16
N SER A 50 -0.68 8.85 -3.64
CA SER A 50 0.00 10.14 -3.59
C SER A 50 0.24 10.67 -2.17
N ASP A 51 -0.52 10.18 -1.19
CA ASP A 51 -0.42 10.67 0.19
C ASP A 51 0.69 9.96 0.96
N VAL A 52 1.11 8.80 0.47
CA VAL A 52 2.12 7.95 1.12
C VAL A 52 3.44 7.91 0.38
N TRP A 53 3.45 8.29 -0.89
CA TRP A 53 4.64 8.30 -1.72
C TRP A 53 5.13 9.74 -1.96
N PRO A 54 6.40 10.07 -1.66
CA PRO A 54 6.94 11.41 -1.84
C PRO A 54 7.03 11.77 -3.32
N ASP A 55 6.86 13.07 -3.61
CA ASP A 55 6.88 13.67 -4.95
C ASP A 55 7.99 13.08 -5.83
N GLY A 56 7.64 12.38 -6.91
CA GLY A 56 8.63 11.97 -7.92
C GLY A 56 8.36 10.73 -8.77
N MET A 57 7.40 9.86 -8.42
CA MET A 57 7.10 8.66 -9.21
C MET A 57 5.72 8.76 -9.87
N ASN A 58 5.69 9.45 -11.01
CA ASN A 58 4.57 9.35 -11.93
C ASN A 58 4.74 8.07 -12.77
N ASP A 59 3.69 7.26 -12.82
CA ASP A 59 3.39 6.26 -13.86
C ASP A 59 3.76 4.80 -13.60
N LYS A 60 4.48 4.45 -12.52
CA LYS A 60 4.72 3.03 -12.18
C LYS A 60 3.89 2.65 -10.98
N GLY A 61 3.10 1.59 -11.11
CA GLY A 61 2.30 1.07 -10.00
C GLY A 61 3.19 0.62 -8.83
N ALA A 62 2.55 0.28 -7.72
CA ALA A 62 3.20 -0.15 -6.49
C ALA A 62 2.41 -1.26 -5.83
N ASN A 63 3.12 -2.20 -5.23
CA ASN A 63 2.54 -3.19 -4.34
C ASN A 63 2.56 -2.68 -2.90
N ALA A 64 1.61 -3.12 -2.11
CA ALA A 64 1.53 -2.88 -0.68
C ALA A 64 1.57 -4.20 0.07
N TYR A 65 2.26 -4.22 1.20
CA TYR A 65 2.46 -5.36 2.08
C TYR A 65 2.26 -4.97 3.54
N LEU A 66 1.59 -5.82 4.32
CA LEU A 66 1.53 -5.74 5.78
C LEU A 66 2.36 -6.88 6.37
N GLY A 67 3.50 -6.56 6.97
CA GLY A 67 4.50 -7.56 7.33
C GLY A 67 4.93 -8.33 6.07
N ASP A 68 4.77 -9.66 6.09
CA ASP A 68 5.12 -10.53 4.95
C ASP A 68 3.95 -10.78 3.97
N LYS A 69 2.79 -10.13 4.17
CA LYS A 69 1.58 -10.40 3.38
C LYS A 69 1.34 -9.31 2.35
N TRP A 70 1.27 -9.68 1.07
CA TRP A 70 0.82 -8.75 0.01
C TRP A 70 -0.65 -8.40 0.24
N VAL A 71 -0.98 -7.11 0.25
CA VAL A 71 -2.34 -6.63 0.54
C VAL A 71 -3.02 -6.02 -0.66
N GLY A 72 -2.30 -5.25 -1.49
CA GLY A 72 -2.88 -4.62 -2.68
C GLY A 72 -1.84 -4.08 -3.67
N THR A 73 -2.32 -3.58 -4.81
CA THR A 73 -1.52 -2.92 -5.85
C THR A 73 -2.20 -1.64 -6.32
N THR A 74 -1.45 -0.68 -6.86
CA THR A 74 -2.01 0.52 -7.52
C THR A 74 -2.21 0.35 -9.04
N GLU A 75 -1.99 -0.85 -9.57
CA GLU A 75 -2.25 -1.18 -10.99
C GLU A 75 -3.76 -1.19 -11.30
N ASP A 76 -4.08 -0.64 -12.47
CA ASP A 76 -5.36 -0.78 -13.18
C ASP A 76 -5.23 -1.93 -14.21
#